data_AF-A0A8S1TYS6-F1
#
_entry.id   AF-A0A8S1TYS6-F1
#
_cell.length_a   1.000
_cell.length_b   1.000
_cell.length_c   1.000
_cell.angle_alpha   90.00
_cell.angle_beta   90.00
_cell.angle_gamma   90.00
#
_symmetry.space_group_name_H-M   'P 1'
#
loop_
_entity.id
_entity.type
_entity.pdbx_description
1 polymer ?
#
loop_
_entity_poly.entity_id
_entity_poly.type
_entity_poly.pdbx_seq_one_letter_code
_entity_poly.pdbx_strand_id
1 'polypeptide(L)'
;MADILKNLGASYMGVQIYDKALEHYKEGIEFLMKRNDNESTRMAKIYYNMGLVYRKMKDFKSAEQYYQTAASVIATSKSASDLITLGDIYNNFGVLFGTQDKFAQAKKYFQMSLEYYQKVLGPNHSICKEVQINIKELEKWLSI
;
A
#
# COMPACT_ATOMS: atom_id res chain seq x y z
N MET A 1 -1.28 -1.18 -21.75
CA MET A 1 -2.13 -0.02 -21.45
C MET A 1 -2.25 0.23 -19.95
N ALA A 2 -2.77 -0.71 -19.14
CA ALA A 2 -2.88 -0.52 -17.68
C ALA A 2 -1.56 -0.12 -16.98
N ASP A 3 -0.44 -0.78 -17.32
CA ASP A 3 0.86 -0.44 -16.73
C ASP A 3 1.34 0.97 -17.13
N ILE A 4 1.01 1.41 -18.35
CA ILE A 4 1.33 2.77 -18.83
C ILE A 4 0.51 3.78 -18.04
N LEU A 5 -0.80 3.55 -17.89
CA LEU A 5 -1.69 4.40 -17.11
C LEU A 5 -1.29 4.48 -15.63
N LYS A 6 -0.92 3.35 -15.03
CA LYS A 6 -0.34 3.31 -13.68
C LYS A 6 0.95 4.13 -13.59
N ASN A 7 1.83 4.03 -14.57
CA ASN A 7 3.09 4.78 -14.56
C ASN A 7 2.86 6.28 -14.77
N LEU A 8 1.95 6.67 -15.66
CA LEU A 8 1.52 8.07 -15.82
C LEU A 8 0.94 8.62 -14.52
N GLY A 9 0.06 7.86 -13.86
CA GLY A 9 -0.48 8.24 -12.56
C GLY A 9 0.63 8.43 -11.53
N ALA A 10 1.64 7.55 -11.50
CA ALA A 10 2.77 7.67 -10.58
C ALA A 10 3.66 8.88 -10.90
N SER A 11 3.87 9.20 -12.17
CA SER A 11 4.58 10.41 -12.59
C SER A 11 3.86 11.68 -12.12
N TYR A 12 2.54 11.77 -12.33
CA TYR A 12 1.75 12.90 -11.86
C TYR A 12 1.71 13.03 -10.33
N MET A 13 1.63 11.91 -9.62
CA MET A 13 1.77 11.89 -8.16
C MET A 13 3.13 12.44 -7.72
N GLY A 14 4.21 12.11 -8.44
CA GLY A 14 5.56 12.60 -8.16
C GLY A 14 5.72 14.12 -8.29
N VAL A 15 4.99 14.73 -9.23
CA VAL A 15 4.91 16.20 -9.39
C VAL A 15 3.73 16.83 -8.64
N GLN A 16 3.09 16.07 -7.74
CA GLN A 16 1.99 16.52 -6.86
C GLN A 16 0.73 16.99 -7.60
N ILE A 17 0.52 16.56 -8.84
CA ILE A 17 -0.71 16.80 -9.58
C ILE A 17 -1.66 15.61 -9.33
N TYR A 18 -2.28 15.61 -8.16
CA TYR A 18 -3.02 14.46 -7.64
C TYR A 18 -4.28 14.11 -8.45
N ASP A 19 -5.01 15.09 -8.98
CA ASP A 19 -6.22 14.84 -9.76
C ASP A 19 -5.92 14.04 -11.03
N LYS A 20 -4.86 14.42 -11.77
CA LYS A 20 -4.39 13.68 -12.95
C LYS A 20 -3.84 12.30 -12.59
N ALA A 21 -3.21 12.18 -11.42
CA ALA A 21 -2.76 10.87 -10.93
C ALA A 21 -3.95 9.92 -10.77
N LEU A 22 -5.01 10.38 -10.09
CA LEU A 22 -6.23 9.62 -9.86
C LEU A 22 -7.01 9.33 -11.14
N GLU A 23 -7.05 10.27 -12.09
CA GLU A 23 -7.66 10.09 -13.42
C GLU A 23 -7.03 8.88 -14.14
N HIS A 24 -5.71 8.87 -14.33
CA HIS A 24 -5.04 7.76 -15.01
C HIS A 24 -5.10 6.44 -14.25
N TYR A 25 -5.12 6.47 -12.90
CA TYR A 25 -5.36 5.25 -12.13
C TYR A 25 -6.77 4.68 -12.38
N LYS A 26 -7.81 5.52 -12.42
CA LYS A 26 -9.19 5.09 -12.73
C LYS A 26 -9.29 4.52 -14.14
N GLU A 27 -8.71 5.19 -15.14
CA GLU A 27 -8.63 4.68 -16.52
C GLU A 27 -7.95 3.30 -16.57
N GLY A 28 -6.88 3.12 -15.77
CA GLY A 28 -6.18 1.84 -15.66
C GLY A 28 -7.05 0.72 -15.11
N ILE A 29 -7.83 0.99 -14.06
CA ILE A 29 -8.79 0.03 -13.50
C ILE A 29 -9.89 -0.30 -14.52
N GLU A 30 -10.49 0.71 -15.15
CA GLU A 30 -11.55 0.50 -16.15
C GLU A 30 -11.05 -0.34 -17.33
N PHE A 31 -9.82 -0.09 -17.79
CA PHE A 31 -9.19 -0.89 -18.83
C PHE A 31 -9.03 -2.35 -18.42
N LEU A 32 -8.60 -2.63 -17.18
CA LEU A 32 -8.45 -4.00 -16.67
C LEU A 32 -9.80 -4.70 -16.53
N MET A 33 -10.81 -4.01 -15.98
CA MET A 33 -12.16 -4.55 -15.83
C MET A 33 -12.79 -4.94 -17.18
N LYS A 34 -12.61 -4.11 -18.21
CA LYS A 34 -13.13 -4.38 -19.56
C LYS A 34 -12.51 -5.61 -20.23
N ARG A 35 -11.30 -6.00 -19.84
CA ARG A 35 -10.60 -7.15 -20.44
C ARG A 35 -11.03 -8.49 -19.85
N ASN A 36 -11.73 -8.48 -18.71
CA ASN A 36 -12.24 -9.67 -18.02
C ASN A 36 -11.18 -10.75 -17.73
N ASP A 37 -9.90 -10.38 -17.74
CA ASP A 37 -8.79 -11.23 -17.31
C ASP A 37 -8.59 -11.00 -15.81
N ASN A 38 -8.32 -12.08 -15.07
CA ASN A 38 -8.08 -12.13 -13.63
C ASN A 38 -6.81 -11.36 -13.21
N GLU A 39 -6.81 -10.04 -13.41
CA GLU A 39 -5.68 -9.11 -13.31
C GLU A 39 -5.55 -8.51 -11.91
N SER A 40 -5.88 -9.31 -10.90
CA SER A 40 -5.93 -8.92 -9.48
C SER A 40 -4.63 -8.25 -9.01
N THR A 41 -3.47 -8.76 -9.42
CA THR A 41 -2.16 -8.16 -9.11
C THR A 41 -2.04 -6.73 -9.64
N ARG A 42 -2.42 -6.48 -10.91
CA ARG A 42 -2.32 -5.14 -11.52
C ARG A 42 -3.31 -4.18 -10.87
N MET A 43 -4.55 -4.64 -10.64
CA MET A 43 -5.58 -3.84 -9.98
C MET A 43 -5.16 -3.45 -8.56
N ALA A 44 -4.63 -4.38 -7.77
CA ALA A 44 -4.17 -4.12 -6.41
C ALA A 44 -3.07 -3.05 -6.38
N LYS A 45 -2.10 -3.10 -7.30
CA LYS A 45 -1.05 -2.07 -7.41
C LYS A 45 -1.61 -0.69 -7.75
N ILE A 46 -2.63 -0.61 -8.61
CA ILE A 46 -3.28 0.66 -8.93
C ILE A 46 -4.06 1.20 -7.71
N TYR A 47 -4.87 0.37 -7.05
CA TYR A 47 -5.58 0.79 -5.84
C TYR A 47 -4.64 1.22 -4.72
N TYR A 48 -3.53 0.49 -4.52
CA TYR A 48 -2.49 0.88 -3.57
C TYR A 48 -1.93 2.28 -3.88
N ASN A 49 -1.63 2.56 -5.15
CA ASN A 49 -1.16 3.89 -5.55
C ASN A 49 -2.20 4.99 -5.36
N MET A 50 -3.50 4.71 -5.60
CA MET A 50 -4.57 5.66 -5.26
C MET A 50 -4.57 5.96 -3.76
N GLY A 51 -4.39 4.94 -2.91
CA GLY A 51 -4.26 5.12 -1.46
C GLY A 51 -3.06 6.00 -1.08
N LEU A 52 -1.91 5.86 -1.76
CA LEU A 52 -0.76 6.75 -1.58
C LEU A 52 -1.09 8.20 -1.94
N VAL A 53 -1.81 8.43 -3.05
CA VAL A 53 -2.24 9.78 -3.45
C VAL A 53 -3.11 10.42 -2.37
N TYR A 54 -4.15 9.72 -1.91
CA TYR A 54 -5.04 10.24 -0.86
C TYR A 54 -4.31 10.48 0.47
N ARG A 55 -3.36 9.62 0.84
CA ARG A 55 -2.51 9.84 2.01
C ARG A 55 -1.69 11.13 1.88
N LYS A 56 -1.14 11.42 0.70
CA LYS A 56 -0.40 12.68 0.43
C LYS A 56 -1.30 13.90 0.50
N MET A 57 -2.57 13.77 0.07
CA MET A 57 -3.61 14.80 0.21
C MET A 57 -4.14 14.95 1.64
N LYS A 58 -3.69 14.11 2.60
CA LYS A 58 -4.21 14.01 3.97
C LYS A 58 -5.68 13.57 4.05
N ASP A 59 -6.24 13.02 2.98
CA ASP A 59 -7.52 12.32 3.02
C ASP A 59 -7.29 10.89 3.51
N PHE A 60 -7.17 10.77 4.83
CA PHE A 60 -6.85 9.49 5.47
C PHE A 60 -7.97 8.46 5.33
N LYS A 61 -9.22 8.91 5.19
CA LYS A 61 -10.37 8.01 5.02
C LYS A 61 -10.32 7.33 3.65
N SER A 62 -10.13 8.09 2.58
CA SER A 62 -9.98 7.49 1.25
C SER A 62 -8.69 6.68 1.13
N ALA A 63 -7.59 7.12 1.74
CA ALA A 63 -6.36 6.34 1.78
C ALA A 63 -6.57 4.95 2.39
N GLU A 64 -7.25 4.88 3.55
CA GLU A 64 -7.58 3.63 4.22
C GLU A 64 -8.43 2.72 3.33
N GLN A 65 -9.49 3.25 2.72
CA GLN A 65 -10.40 2.50 1.84
C GLN A 65 -9.67 1.89 0.63
N TYR A 66 -8.78 2.65 -0.01
CA TYR A 66 -8.04 2.17 -1.17
C TYR A 66 -6.97 1.16 -0.80
N TYR A 67 -6.29 1.31 0.34
CA TYR A 67 -5.41 0.27 0.87
C TYR A 67 -6.16 -1.02 1.22
N GLN A 68 -7.36 -0.93 1.81
CA GLN A 68 -8.19 -2.10 2.11
C GLN A 68 -8.62 -2.82 0.83
N THR A 69 -9.05 -2.04 -0.17
CA THR A 69 -9.42 -2.57 -1.49
C THR A 69 -8.23 -3.28 -2.14
N ALA A 70 -7.06 -2.63 -2.15
CA ALA A 70 -5.84 -3.22 -2.70
C ALA A 70 -5.49 -4.55 -2.02
N ALA A 71 -5.51 -4.62 -0.68
CA ALA A 71 -5.24 -5.84 0.06
C ALA A 71 -6.26 -6.94 -0.24
N SER A 72 -7.56 -6.62 -0.29
CA SER A 72 -8.62 -7.60 -0.56
C SER A 72 -8.49 -8.28 -1.91
N VAL A 73 -8.05 -7.54 -2.93
CA VAL A 73 -7.92 -8.05 -4.32
C VAL A 73 -6.84 -9.14 -4.41
N ILE A 74 -5.80 -9.06 -3.58
CA ILE A 74 -4.68 -10.03 -3.58
C ILE A 74 -4.57 -10.84 -2.27
N ALA A 75 -5.59 -10.82 -1.41
CA ALA A 75 -5.54 -11.41 -0.07
C ALA A 75 -5.23 -12.92 -0.06
N THR A 76 -5.71 -13.65 -1.07
CA THR A 76 -5.51 -15.10 -1.20
C THR A 76 -4.31 -15.47 -2.08
N SER A 77 -3.62 -14.47 -2.65
CA SER A 77 -2.49 -14.73 -3.53
C SER A 77 -1.31 -15.33 -2.76
N LYS A 78 -0.64 -16.28 -3.44
CA LYS A 78 0.60 -16.91 -2.95
C LYS A 78 1.81 -16.46 -3.75
N SER A 79 1.64 -15.58 -4.74
CA SER A 79 2.74 -15.11 -5.57
C SER A 79 3.70 -14.24 -4.75
N ALA A 80 5.00 -14.40 -4.95
CA ALA A 80 5.99 -13.59 -4.23
C ALA A 80 5.76 -12.08 -4.46
N SER A 81 5.42 -11.66 -5.68
CA SER A 81 5.12 -10.27 -6.01
C SER A 81 3.92 -9.73 -5.22
N ASP A 82 2.84 -10.50 -5.09
CA ASP A 82 1.65 -10.04 -4.37
C ASP A 82 1.90 -10.02 -2.86
N LEU A 83 2.65 -10.99 -2.33
CA LEU A 83 3.05 -10.99 -0.92
C LEU A 83 3.91 -9.76 -0.58
N ILE A 84 4.84 -9.37 -1.46
CA ILE A 84 5.58 -8.10 -1.30
C ILE A 84 4.62 -6.90 -1.36
N THR A 85 3.68 -6.90 -2.30
CA THR A 85 2.69 -5.82 -2.42
C THR A 85 1.80 -5.71 -1.17
N LEU A 86 1.41 -6.84 -0.57
CA LEU A 86 0.71 -6.88 0.73
C LEU A 86 1.58 -6.30 1.85
N GLY A 87 2.87 -6.63 1.87
CA GLY A 87 3.84 -6.02 2.77
C GLY A 87 3.86 -4.50 2.66
N ASP A 88 3.92 -3.96 1.43
CA ASP A 88 3.90 -2.52 1.15
C ASP A 88 2.60 -1.84 1.60
N ILE A 89 1.46 -2.48 1.33
CA ILE A 89 0.14 -1.99 1.74
C ILE A 89 0.06 -1.90 3.26
N TYR A 90 0.42 -2.97 3.98
CA TYR A 90 0.38 -2.99 5.44
C TYR A 90 1.41 -2.05 6.08
N ASN A 91 2.58 -1.85 5.46
CA ASN A 91 3.53 -0.85 5.91
C ASN A 91 2.91 0.56 5.85
N ASN A 92 2.22 0.88 4.76
CA ASN A 92 1.57 2.18 4.59
C ASN A 92 0.33 2.36 5.47
N PHE A 93 -0.38 1.29 5.82
CA PHE A 93 -1.36 1.35 6.92
C PHE A 93 -0.68 1.72 8.24
N GLY A 94 0.46 1.10 8.56
CA GLY A 94 1.26 1.44 9.74
C GLY A 94 1.58 2.94 9.79
N VAL A 95 2.09 3.48 8.69
CA VAL A 95 2.36 4.92 8.54
C VAL A 95 1.08 5.75 8.67
N LEU A 96 -0.01 5.37 8.01
CA LEU A 96 -1.29 6.11 8.01
C LEU A 96 -1.87 6.24 9.42
N PHE A 97 -1.85 5.16 10.21
CA PHE A 97 -2.32 5.19 11.59
C PHE A 97 -1.33 5.90 12.52
N GLY A 98 -0.02 5.78 12.27
CA GLY A 98 1.01 6.52 13.01
C GLY A 98 0.86 8.03 12.85
N THR A 99 0.54 8.51 11.64
CA THR A 99 0.28 9.94 11.39
C THR A 99 -0.99 10.49 12.05
N GLN A 100 -1.83 9.60 12.59
CA GLN A 100 -3.05 9.95 13.33
C GLN A 100 -2.89 9.66 14.83
N ASP A 101 -1.67 9.43 15.31
CA ASP A 101 -1.33 9.06 16.69
C ASP A 101 -2.03 7.77 17.19
N LYS A 102 -2.52 6.94 16.27
CA LYS A 102 -3.16 5.64 16.55
C LYS A 102 -2.09 4.56 16.65
N PHE A 103 -1.16 4.70 17.60
CA PHE A 103 0.07 3.89 17.67
C PHE A 103 -0.17 2.39 17.81
N ALA A 104 -1.21 1.96 18.53
CA ALA A 104 -1.55 0.54 18.66
C ALA A 104 -1.96 -0.08 17.31
N GLN A 105 -2.76 0.65 16.51
CA GLN A 105 -3.14 0.21 15.17
C GLN A 105 -1.93 0.24 14.23
N ALA A 106 -1.11 1.29 14.31
CA ALA A 106 0.11 1.41 13.51
C ALA A 106 1.06 0.22 13.74
N LYS A 107 1.30 -0.14 15.02
CA LYS A 107 2.13 -1.30 15.39
C LYS A 107 1.58 -2.60 14.82
N LYS A 108 0.27 -2.84 14.94
CA LYS A 108 -0.39 -4.02 14.37
C LYS A 108 -0.12 -4.14 12.87
N TYR A 109 -0.29 -3.05 12.13
CA TYR A 109 -0.08 -3.07 10.68
C TYR A 109 1.38 -3.21 10.26
N PHE A 110 2.32 -2.61 11.00
CA PHE A 110 3.74 -2.87 10.77
C PHE A 110 4.12 -4.33 11.06
N GLN A 111 3.54 -4.97 12.07
CA GLN A 111 3.75 -6.40 12.34
C GLN A 111 3.24 -7.26 11.17
N MET A 112 2.04 -6.99 10.68
CA MET A 112 1.52 -7.67 9.48
C MET A 112 2.42 -7.47 8.26
N SER A 113 2.89 -6.24 8.03
CA SER A 113 3.85 -5.95 6.95
C SER A 113 5.13 -6.77 7.06
N LEU A 114 5.70 -6.83 8.27
CA LEU A 114 6.91 -7.59 8.56
C LEU A 114 6.72 -9.08 8.24
N GLU A 115 5.59 -9.68 8.62
CA GLU A 115 5.30 -11.09 8.32
C GLU A 115 5.36 -11.38 6.81
N TYR A 116 4.75 -10.51 5.99
CA TYR A 116 4.79 -10.67 4.53
C TYR A 116 6.19 -10.50 3.94
N TYR A 117 6.93 -9.46 4.35
CA TYR A 117 8.29 -9.26 3.85
C TYR A 117 9.22 -10.39 4.26
N GLN A 118 9.15 -10.87 5.51
CA GLN A 118 9.99 -11.96 6.00
C GLN A 118 9.71 -13.26 5.27
N LYS A 119 8.45 -13.54 4.92
CA LYS A 119 8.07 -14.73 4.16
C LYS A 119 8.71 -14.80 2.78
N VAL A 120 8.98 -13.65 2.14
CA VAL A 120 9.53 -13.59 0.77
C VAL A 120 11.03 -13.30 0.76
N LEU A 121 11.51 -12.38 1.62
CA LEU A 121 12.87 -11.84 1.57
C LEU A 121 13.77 -12.34 2.71
N GLY A 122 13.17 -12.95 3.74
CA GLY A 122 13.86 -13.36 4.96
C GLY A 122 14.00 -12.23 6.00
N PRO A 123 14.29 -12.59 7.26
CA PRO A 123 14.30 -11.65 8.40
C PRO A 123 15.43 -10.62 8.37
N ASN A 124 16.53 -10.91 7.65
CA ASN A 124 17.71 -10.04 7.62
C ASN A 124 17.69 -9.00 6.50
N HIS A 125 16.68 -9.01 5.64
CA HIS A 125 16.53 -8.03 4.56
C HIS A 125 16.39 -6.61 5.12
N SER A 126 16.94 -5.62 4.42
CA SER A 126 16.94 -4.21 4.84
C SER A 126 15.54 -3.69 5.17
N ILE A 127 14.56 -3.98 4.30
CA ILE A 127 13.15 -3.59 4.52
C ILE A 127 12.56 -4.16 5.81
N CYS A 128 12.89 -5.40 6.17
CA CYS A 128 12.43 -6.02 7.41
C CYS A 128 13.01 -5.29 8.63
N LYS A 129 14.30 -4.90 8.55
CA LYS A 129 14.97 -4.13 9.61
C LYS A 129 14.34 -2.74 9.79
N GLU A 130 14.00 -2.08 8.69
CA GLU A 130 13.32 -0.78 8.73
C GLU A 130 11.96 -0.88 9.42
N VAL A 131 11.12 -1.85 9.05
CA VAL A 131 9.82 -2.07 9.70
C VAL A 131 9.98 -2.41 11.19
N GLN A 132 11.01 -3.19 11.56
CA GLN A 132 11.32 -3.48 12.97
C GLN A 132 11.71 -2.22 13.76
N ILE A 133 12.41 -1.27 13.15
CA ILE A 133 12.72 0.02 13.78
C ILE A 133 11.43 0.78 14.04
N ASN A 134 10.53 0.89 13.04
CA ASN A 134 9.24 1.55 13.20
C ASN A 134 8.41 0.93 14.35
N ILE A 135 8.39 -0.40 14.45
CA ILE A 135 7.70 -1.10 15.56
C ILE A 135 8.29 -0.72 16.92
N LYS A 136 9.62 -0.72 17.06
CA LYS A 136 10.31 -0.37 18.31
C LYS A 136 10.11 1.08 18.70
N GLU A 137 10.03 2.00 17.72
CA GLU A 137 9.74 3.40 17.99
C GLU A 137 8.33 3.59 18.56
N LEU A 138 7.34 2.87 18.02
CA LEU A 138 5.97 2.91 18.52
C LEU A 138 5.82 2.36 19.94
N GLU A 139 6.66 1.42 20.35
CA GLU A 139 6.61 0.85 21.71
C GLU A 139 6.84 1.90 22.80
N LYS A 140 7.65 2.93 22.52
CA LYS A 140 7.90 4.03 23.44
C LYS A 140 6.63 4.83 23.75
N TRP A 141 5.73 4.92 22.79
CA TRP A 141 4.45 5.64 22.91
C TRP A 141 3.35 4.78 23.52
N LEU A 142 3.53 3.46 23.58
CA LEU A 142 2.57 2.51 24.15
C LEU A 142 2.87 2.16 25.62
N SER A 143 4.04 2.53 26.11
CA SER A 143 4.48 2.30 27.50
C SER A 143 4.18 3.46 28.46
N ILE A 144 3.48 4.50 27.98
CA ILE A 144 3.07 5.70 28.74
C ILE A 144 1.58 5.57 29.07
#